data_AF-A0A3L7S8Q2-F1
#
_entry.id   AF-A0A3L7S8Q2-F1
#
_cell.length_a   1.000
_cell.length_b   1.000
_cell.length_c   1.000
_cell.angle_alpha   90.00
_cell.angle_beta   90.00
_cell.angle_gamma   90.00
#
_symmetry.space_group_name_H-M   'P 1'
#
loop_
_entity.id
_entity.type
_entity.pdbx_description
1 polymer ?
#
loop_
_entity_poly.entity_id
_entity_poly.type
_entity_poly.pdbx_seq_one_letter_code
_entity_poly.pdbx_strand_id
1 'polypeptide(L)'
;MLELYGDLKPGRGNQKVERGKAKYLGGNGRKTTGITKRVYRKNLKKIQVLENGAIVRRRVPVSLIRSGGIVKPVAKDPFALPDAN
;
A
#
# COMPACT_ATOMS: atom_id res chain seq x y z
N MET A 1 10.90 11.01 -2.98
CA MET A 1 10.46 9.61 -2.75
C MET A 1 9.28 9.54 -1.78
N LEU A 2 9.44 9.99 -0.53
CA LEU A 2 8.33 10.10 0.45
C LEU A 2 7.26 11.12 0.01
N GLU A 3 7.66 12.23 -0.60
CA GLU A 3 6.73 13.25 -1.10
C GLU A 3 5.81 12.74 -2.21
N LEU A 4 6.29 11.83 -3.07
CA LEU A 4 5.53 11.36 -4.23
C LEU A 4 4.72 10.08 -3.95
N TYR A 5 5.25 9.18 -3.10
CA TYR A 5 4.67 7.86 -2.87
C TYR A 5 4.22 7.61 -1.42
N GLY A 6 4.43 8.59 -0.54
CA GLY A 6 4.17 8.47 0.90
C GLY A 6 5.09 7.46 1.58
N ASP A 7 4.72 7.06 2.80
CA ASP A 7 5.45 6.02 3.53
C ASP A 7 5.11 4.62 2.97
N LEU A 8 6.12 3.97 2.40
CA LEU A 8 6.02 2.61 1.83
C LEU A 8 6.19 1.53 2.89
N LYS A 9 6.59 1.88 4.12
CA LYS A 9 6.79 0.92 5.20
C LYS A 9 5.45 0.33 5.61
N PRO A 10 5.40 -0.98 5.89
CA PRO A 10 4.19 -1.60 6.41
C PRO A 10 3.91 -1.08 7.81
N GLY A 11 2.63 -0.77 8.09
CA GLY A 11 2.21 -0.42 9.44
C GLY A 11 2.35 -1.63 10.37
N ARG A 12 2.57 -1.37 11.65
CA ARG A 12 2.62 -2.40 12.69
C ARG A 12 1.51 -2.15 13.70
N GLY A 13 1.00 -3.21 14.31
CA GLY A 13 0.04 -3.13 15.40
C GLY A 13 -0.01 -4.42 16.19
N ASN A 14 -0.87 -4.46 17.19
CA ASN A 14 -1.13 -5.66 17.97
C ASN A 14 -2.55 -6.16 17.68
N GLN A 15 -2.73 -7.48 17.62
CA GLN A 15 -4.03 -8.12 17.65
C GLN A 15 -4.33 -8.52 19.09
N LYS A 16 -5.43 -7.99 19.63
CA LYS A 16 -5.92 -8.34 20.96
C LYS A 16 -7.06 -9.35 20.80
N VAL A 17 -6.97 -10.46 21.52
CA VAL A 17 -8.06 -11.44 21.63
C VAL A 17 -8.60 -11.40 23.05
N GLU A 18 -9.91 -11.22 23.19
CA GLU A 18 -10.59 -11.16 24.49
C GLU A 18 -11.70 -12.20 24.55
N ARG A 19 -11.88 -12.81 25.74
CA ARG A 19 -12.98 -13.74 26.04
C ARG A 19 -13.97 -13.09 27.00
N GLY A 20 -15.24 -13.47 26.87
CA GLY A 20 -16.32 -13.07 27.76
C GLY A 20 -17.07 -11.83 27.29
N LYS A 21 -18.22 -11.56 27.92
CA LYS A 21 -19.04 -10.38 27.62
C LYS A 21 -18.62 -9.22 28.53
N ALA A 22 -18.65 -8.00 28.01
CA ALA A 22 -18.32 -6.83 28.80
C ALA A 22 -19.36 -6.60 29.91
N LYS A 23 -18.93 -5.97 31.02
CA LYS A 23 -19.79 -5.73 32.18
C LYS A 23 -21.02 -4.91 31.85
N TYR A 24 -20.87 -3.87 31.02
CA TYR A 24 -21.98 -3.01 30.59
C TYR A 24 -23.06 -3.74 29.77
N LEU A 25 -22.76 -4.94 29.25
CA LEU A 25 -23.75 -5.78 28.56
C LEU A 25 -24.32 -6.89 29.46
N GLY A 26 -24.13 -6.80 30.79
CA GLY A 26 -24.59 -7.80 31.77
C GLY A 26 -23.70 -9.05 31.87
N GLY A 27 -22.44 -8.99 31.44
CA GLY A 27 -21.46 -10.07 31.63
C GLY A 27 -20.54 -9.86 32.82
N ASN A 28 -19.75 -10.87 33.20
CA ASN A 28 -18.79 -10.74 34.31
C ASN A 28 -17.54 -9.91 33.94
N GLY A 29 -17.29 -9.67 32.65
CA GLY A 29 -16.18 -8.88 32.13
C GLY A 29 -15.40 -9.59 31.02
N ARG A 30 -14.72 -8.78 30.19
CA ARG A 30 -13.80 -9.27 29.16
C ARG A 30 -12.43 -9.55 29.76
N LYS A 31 -11.82 -10.67 29.43
CA LYS A 31 -10.44 -11.03 29.81
C LYS A 31 -9.59 -11.19 28.56
N THR A 32 -8.41 -10.58 28.55
CA THR A 32 -7.45 -10.71 27.45
C THR A 32 -6.85 -12.11 27.46
N THR A 33 -7.00 -12.84 26.37
CA THR A 33 -6.48 -14.20 26.20
C THR A 33 -5.15 -14.19 25.44
N GLY A 34 -4.91 -13.19 24.60
CA GLY A 34 -3.64 -13.08 23.88
C GLY A 34 -3.41 -11.71 23.26
N ILE A 35 -2.13 -11.37 23.12
CA ILE A 35 -1.65 -10.20 22.40
C ILE A 35 -0.56 -10.65 21.44
N THR A 36 -0.86 -10.63 20.14
CA THR A 36 0.10 -11.00 19.08
C THR A 36 0.43 -9.79 18.22
N LYS A 37 1.65 -9.75 17.65
CA LYS A 37 2.04 -8.68 16.70
C LYS A 37 1.40 -8.96 15.34
N ARG A 38 0.87 -7.91 14.70
CA ARG A 38 0.36 -7.95 13.33
C ARG A 38 1.01 -6.88 12.46
N VAL A 39 1.13 -7.17 11.17
CA VAL A 39 1.77 -6.28 10.17
C VAL A 39 0.77 -5.98 9.06
N TYR A 40 0.47 -4.69 8.86
CA TYR A 40 -0.39 -4.21 7.78
C TYR A 40 0.46 -3.91 6.56
N ARG A 41 0.45 -4.83 5.59
CA ARG A 41 1.22 -4.67 4.36
C ARG A 41 0.41 -3.86 3.35
N LYS A 42 1.04 -2.82 2.78
CA LYS A 42 0.51 -2.13 1.60
C LYS A 42 0.73 -3.01 0.36
N ASN A 43 -0.20 -2.97 -0.60
CA ASN A 43 -0.01 -3.60 -1.90
C ASN A 43 0.91 -2.70 -2.74
N LEU A 44 2.17 -3.11 -2.88
CA LEU A 44 3.20 -2.38 -3.64
C LEU A 44 3.53 -3.14 -4.92
N LYS A 45 3.63 -2.43 -6.04
CA LYS A 45 4.05 -2.98 -7.34
C LYS A 45 5.33 -2.30 -7.80
N LYS A 46 6.23 -3.07 -8.41
CA LYS A 46 7.48 -2.56 -9.00
C LYS A 46 7.20 -2.18 -10.44
N ILE A 47 7.16 -0.89 -10.75
CA ILE A 47 6.83 -0.38 -12.09
C ILE A 47 7.81 0.73 -12.52
N GLN A 48 7.86 1.00 -13.83
CA GLN A 48 8.50 2.19 -14.35
C GLN A 48 7.55 3.38 -14.23
N VAL A 49 8.10 4.51 -13.82
CA VAL A 49 7.39 5.76 -13.57
C VAL A 49 8.20 6.91 -14.13
N LEU A 50 7.51 7.90 -14.67
CA LEU A 50 8.12 9.15 -15.11
C LEU A 50 8.20 10.08 -13.89
N GLU A 51 9.41 10.32 -13.39
CA GLU A 51 9.70 11.21 -12.26
C GLU A 51 10.61 12.34 -12.78
N ASN A 52 10.19 13.61 -12.66
CA ASN A 52 11.01 14.77 -13.03
C ASN A 52 11.68 14.67 -14.41
N GLY A 53 10.99 14.10 -15.41
CA GLY A 53 11.49 13.91 -16.78
C GLY A 53 12.35 12.66 -17.01
N ALA A 54 12.69 11.90 -15.97
CA ALA A 54 13.44 10.65 -16.07
C ALA A 54 12.55 9.41 -15.84
N ILE A 55 12.83 8.32 -16.56
CA ILE A 55 12.14 7.05 -16.37
C ILE A 55 12.88 6.21 -15.32
N VAL A 56 12.25 5.97 -14.18
CA VAL A 56 12.86 5.25 -13.05
C VAL A 56 11.98 4.06 -12.63
N ARG A 57 12.59 2.97 -12.16
CA ARG A 57 11.87 1.83 -11.57
C ARG A 57 11.68 2.03 -10.07
N ARG A 58 10.43 2.09 -9.58
CA ARG A 58 10.10 2.24 -8.15
C ARG A 58 9.09 1.22 -7.65
N ARG A 59 9.05 1.07 -6.32
CA ARG A 59 7.96 0.38 -5.61
C ARG A 59 6.86 1.38 -5.32
N VAL A 60 5.73 1.18 -5.96
CA VAL A 60 4.62 2.11 -5.98
C VAL A 60 3.40 1.48 -5.31
N PRO A 61 2.66 2.21 -4.44
CA PRO A 61 1.38 1.76 -3.91
C PRO A 61 0.32 1.62 -5.01
N VAL A 62 -0.41 0.51 -5.01
CA VAL A 62 -1.49 0.28 -5.98
C VAL A 62 -2.60 1.34 -5.87
N SER A 63 -2.82 1.91 -4.69
CA SER A 63 -3.78 3.01 -4.50
C SER A 63 -3.45 4.22 -5.37
N LEU A 64 -2.17 4.60 -5.46
CA LEU A 64 -1.71 5.74 -6.28
C LEU A 64 -1.76 5.44 -7.78
N ILE A 65 -1.54 4.17 -8.16
CA ILE A 65 -1.72 3.72 -9.55
C ILE A 65 -3.19 3.87 -9.96
N ARG A 66 -4.11 3.50 -9.07
CA ARG A 66 -5.56 3.58 -9.33
C ARG A 66 -6.08 5.02 -9.34
N SER A 67 -5.53 5.89 -8.50
CA SER A 67 -5.94 7.29 -8.43
C SER A 67 -5.32 8.17 -9.52
N GLY A 68 -4.47 7.61 -10.39
CA GLY A 68 -3.80 8.38 -11.45
C GLY A 68 -2.74 9.36 -10.95
N GLY A 69 -2.31 9.28 -9.69
CA GLY A 69 -1.31 10.19 -9.11
C GLY A 69 0.12 9.97 -9.64
N ILE A 70 0.28 9.08 -10.63
CA ILE A 70 1.57 8.63 -11.14
C ILE A 70 1.47 8.47 -12.64
N VAL A 71 2.41 9.08 -13.36
CA VAL A 71 2.54 8.97 -14.80
C VAL A 71 3.41 7.74 -15.13
N LYS A 72 2.84 6.81 -15.90
CA LYS A 72 3.61 5.71 -16.50
C LYS A 72 4.31 6.22 -17.76
N PRO A 73 5.51 5.70 -18.08
CA PRO A 73 6.10 5.98 -19.38
C PRO A 73 5.20 5.46 -20.50
N VAL A 74 5.16 6.19 -21.61
CA VAL A 74 4.43 5.78 -22.82
C VAL A 74 5.03 4.46 -23.31
N ALA A 75 4.17 3.47 -23.55
CA ALA A 75 4.59 2.23 -24.18
C ALA A 75 4.90 2.55 -25.65
N LYS A 76 6.17 2.40 -26.03
CA LYS A 76 6.60 2.51 -27.43
C LYS A 76 6.65 1.12 -28.03
N ASP A 77 5.98 0.95 -29.17
CA ASP A 77 6.14 -0.27 -29.94
C ASP A 77 7.57 -0.31 -30.51
N PRO A 78 8.26 -1.46 -30.44
CA PRO A 78 9.67 -1.56 -30.82
C PRO A 78 9.91 -1.33 -32.33
N PHE A 79 8.88 -1.46 -33.17
CA PHE A 79 8.98 -1.41 -34.62
C PHE A 79 8.04 -0.38 -35.29
N ALA A 80 7.48 0.56 -34.53
CA ALA A 80 6.63 1.60 -35.12
C ALA A 80 7.46 2.62 -35.92
N LEU A 81 6.97 2.98 -37.11
CA LEU A 81 7.48 4.11 -37.89
C LEU A 81 7.25 5.42 -37.11
N PRO A 82 8.14 6.42 -37.23
CA PRO A 82 8.14 7.62 -36.39
C PRO A 82 6.86 8.48 -36.47
N ASP A 83 6.03 8.29 -37.50
CA ASP A 83 4.79 9.05 -37.71
C ASP A 83 3.55 8.40 -37.07
N ALA A 84 3.71 7.25 -36.42
CA ALA A 84 2.63 6.52 -35.74
C ALA A 84 2.94 6.38 -34.24
N ASN A 85 2.93 7.49 -33.49
CA ASN A 85 2.84 7.52 -32.03
C ASN A 85 2.34 8.86 -31.51
#